data_AF-A0A1G6SXS8-F1
#
_entry.id   AF-A0A1G6SXS8-F1
#
_cell.length_a   1.000
_cell.length_b   1.000
_cell.length_c   1.000
_cell.angle_alpha   90.00
_cell.angle_beta   90.00
_cell.angle_gamma   90.00
#
_symmetry.space_group_name_H-M   'P 1'
#
loop_
_entity.id
_entity.type
_entity.pdbx_description
1 polymer ?
#
loop_
_entity_poly.entity_id
_entity_poly.type
_entity_poly.pdbx_seq_one_letter_code
_entity_poly.pdbx_strand_id
1 'polypeptide(L)'
;MSQQNNSNSEAGMAFALIGTMAVFFIAIIFAIGAFVSFCFTILCIFAWHDGLTLGKLTITREEARAFVWRGLLGAFLLPMFALFCAVLFDTPIRDDFWIYILIAGYAGGSVGVGMLLHSDEQQAASAMEVMPPQMIAPPPPIQRPQAQPQERPFRFASWDDEEERQ
;
A
#
# COMPACT_ATOMS: atom_id res chain seq x y z
N MET A 1 -7.84 -50.28 -41.46
CA MET A 1 -7.68 -49.80 -40.08
C MET A 1 -6.93 -48.47 -40.12
N SER A 2 -7.60 -47.32 -39.99
CA SER A 2 -6.94 -45.99 -39.90
C SER A 2 -7.92 -44.91 -39.40
N GLN A 3 -8.30 -44.96 -38.12
CA GLN A 3 -9.24 -43.97 -37.54
C GLN A 3 -8.83 -43.44 -36.16
N GLN A 4 -7.57 -43.60 -35.75
CA GLN A 4 -7.09 -43.15 -34.44
C GLN A 4 -6.24 -41.88 -34.44
N ASN A 5 -6.01 -41.24 -35.60
CA ASN A 5 -5.11 -40.08 -35.68
C ASN A 5 -5.82 -38.70 -35.71
N ASN A 6 -7.16 -38.66 -35.85
CA ASN A 6 -7.89 -37.39 -35.93
C ASN A 6 -8.16 -36.77 -34.55
N SER A 7 -8.52 -37.59 -33.56
CA SER A 7 -8.88 -37.12 -32.21
C SER A 7 -7.70 -36.54 -31.43
N ASN A 8 -6.50 -37.12 -31.55
CA ASN A 8 -5.29 -36.57 -30.93
C ASN A 8 -4.85 -35.25 -31.59
N SER A 9 -5.09 -35.10 -32.90
CA SER A 9 -4.81 -33.87 -33.62
C SER A 9 -5.77 -32.73 -33.24
N GLU A 10 -7.05 -33.05 -33.02
CA GLU A 10 -8.06 -32.07 -32.59
C GLU A 10 -7.80 -31.56 -31.16
N ALA A 11 -7.52 -32.47 -30.22
CA ALA A 11 -7.19 -32.08 -28.85
C ALA A 11 -5.89 -31.24 -28.79
N GLY A 12 -4.84 -31.66 -29.50
CA GLY A 12 -3.59 -30.91 -29.59
C GLY A 12 -3.78 -29.51 -30.18
N MET A 13 -4.62 -29.37 -31.20
CA MET A 13 -4.97 -28.08 -31.80
C MET A 13 -5.75 -27.19 -30.83
N ALA A 14 -6.69 -27.76 -30.08
CA ALA A 14 -7.42 -27.01 -29.05
C ALA A 14 -6.49 -26.50 -27.93
N PHE A 15 -5.57 -27.34 -27.43
CA PHE A 15 -4.59 -26.91 -26.43
C PHE A 15 -3.63 -25.84 -26.97
N ALA A 16 -3.19 -25.95 -28.23
CA ALA A 16 -2.37 -24.93 -28.86
C ALA A 16 -3.12 -23.59 -29.00
N LEU A 17 -4.39 -23.62 -29.37
CA LEU A 17 -5.24 -22.43 -29.45
C LEU A 17 -5.40 -21.76 -28.08
N ILE A 18 -5.73 -22.55 -27.04
CA ILE A 18 -5.89 -22.06 -25.67
C ILE A 18 -4.57 -21.47 -25.16
N GLY A 19 -3.45 -22.16 -25.36
CA GLY A 19 -2.13 -21.69 -24.96
C GLY A 19 -1.75 -20.38 -25.66
N THR A 20 -2.00 -20.28 -26.97
CA THR A 20 -1.74 -19.06 -27.75
C THR A 20 -2.59 -17.89 -27.27
N MET A 21 -3.88 -18.12 -27.03
CA MET A 21 -4.78 -17.11 -26.46
C MET A 21 -4.31 -16.66 -25.09
N ALA A 22 -3.93 -17.59 -24.20
CA ALA A 22 -3.43 -17.25 -22.88
C ALA A 22 -2.16 -16.38 -22.95
N VAL A 23 -1.18 -16.75 -23.78
CA VAL A 23 0.05 -15.94 -23.98
C VAL A 23 -0.28 -14.57 -24.55
N PHE A 24 -1.21 -14.48 -25.49
CA PHE A 24 -1.64 -13.21 -26.07
C PHE A 24 -2.31 -12.29 -25.02
N PHE A 25 -3.19 -12.84 -24.19
CA PHE A 25 -3.80 -12.09 -23.08
C PHE A 25 -2.74 -11.61 -22.07
N ILE A 26 -1.79 -12.46 -21.70
CA ILE A 26 -0.69 -12.08 -20.80
C ILE A 26 0.13 -10.94 -21.43
N ALA A 27 0.43 -11.01 -22.73
CA ALA A 27 1.17 -9.97 -23.44
C ALA A 27 0.41 -8.64 -23.44
N ILE A 28 -0.91 -8.65 -23.61
CA ILE A 28 -1.75 -7.44 -23.51
C ILE A 28 -1.70 -6.86 -22.10
N ILE A 29 -1.92 -7.67 -21.07
CA ILE A 29 -1.88 -7.23 -19.67
C ILE A 29 -0.52 -6.63 -19.34
N PHE A 30 0.56 -7.31 -19.76
CA PHE A 30 1.92 -6.81 -19.63
C PHE A 30 2.11 -5.46 -20.31
N ALA A 31 1.66 -5.31 -21.56
CA ALA A 31 1.79 -4.06 -22.31
C ALA A 31 1.03 -2.90 -21.64
N ILE A 32 -0.20 -3.14 -21.18
CA ILE A 32 -1.00 -2.15 -20.45
C ILE A 32 -0.31 -1.79 -19.13
N GLY A 33 0.12 -2.79 -18.34
CA GLY A 33 0.80 -2.56 -17.07
C GLY A 33 2.10 -1.78 -17.23
N ALA A 34 2.91 -2.11 -18.24
CA ALA A 34 4.13 -1.39 -18.56
C ALA A 34 3.84 0.06 -18.98
N PHE A 35 2.83 0.28 -19.83
CA PHE A 35 2.43 1.62 -20.27
C PHE A 35 1.91 2.48 -19.11
N VAL A 36 1.03 1.92 -18.27
CA VAL A 36 0.52 2.60 -17.08
C VAL A 36 1.65 2.95 -16.12
N SER A 37 2.54 1.99 -15.83
CA SER A 37 3.72 2.21 -14.99
C SER A 37 4.63 3.30 -15.56
N PHE A 38 4.80 3.35 -16.88
CA PHE A 38 5.57 4.39 -17.55
C PHE A 38 4.95 5.79 -17.36
N CYS A 39 3.64 5.92 -17.62
CA CYS A 39 2.91 7.18 -17.41
C CYS A 39 3.00 7.66 -15.96
N PHE A 40 2.78 6.76 -15.00
CA PHE A 40 2.90 7.11 -13.57
C PHE A 40 4.33 7.48 -13.18
N THR A 41 5.34 6.81 -13.75
CA THR A 41 6.74 7.17 -13.48
C THR A 41 7.05 8.60 -13.92
N ILE A 42 6.55 9.01 -15.08
CA ILE A 42 6.69 10.41 -15.54
C ILE A 42 6.01 11.37 -14.57
N LEU A 43 4.77 11.06 -14.14
CA LEU A 43 4.05 11.86 -13.15
C LEU A 43 4.82 11.95 -11.82
N CYS A 44 5.39 10.84 -11.35
CA CYS A 44 6.18 10.79 -10.13
C CYS A 44 7.47 11.60 -10.22
N ILE A 45 8.12 11.65 -11.40
CA ILE A 45 9.29 12.51 -11.63
C ILE A 45 8.91 13.98 -11.50
N PHE A 46 7.76 14.40 -12.04
CA PHE A 46 7.26 15.77 -11.86
C PHE A 46 6.85 16.06 -10.41
N ALA A 47 6.25 15.10 -9.71
CA ALA A 47 5.86 15.20 -8.31
C ALA A 47 7.05 15.10 -7.31
N TRP A 48 8.28 14.87 -7.80
CA TRP A 48 9.42 14.47 -6.96
C TRP A 48 9.90 15.55 -5.97
N HIS A 49 9.68 16.84 -6.28
CA HIS A 49 10.11 17.95 -5.43
C HIS A 49 8.97 18.48 -4.56
N ASP A 50 7.86 18.88 -5.18
CA ASP A 50 6.80 19.66 -4.52
C ASP A 50 5.46 18.92 -4.39
N GLY A 51 5.39 17.64 -4.79
CA GLY A 51 4.14 16.91 -4.95
C GLY A 51 3.34 17.40 -6.17
N LEU A 52 2.33 16.65 -6.58
CA LEU A 52 1.50 17.01 -7.74
C LEU A 52 0.02 16.86 -7.41
N THR A 53 -0.73 17.95 -7.50
CA THR A 53 -2.18 17.97 -7.36
C THR A 53 -2.84 18.02 -8.73
N LEU A 54 -3.39 16.89 -9.18
CA LEU A 54 -4.17 16.77 -10.41
C LEU A 54 -5.66 16.69 -10.04
N GLY A 55 -6.28 17.86 -9.92
CA GLY A 55 -7.70 17.96 -9.56
C GLY A 55 -7.98 17.46 -8.13
N LYS A 56 -8.62 16.30 -8.01
CA LYS A 56 -8.89 15.64 -6.72
C LYS A 56 -7.81 14.65 -6.29
N LEU A 57 -6.88 14.32 -7.18
CA LEU A 57 -5.81 13.37 -6.90
C LEU A 57 -4.57 14.16 -6.47
N THR A 58 -4.14 13.97 -5.22
CA THR A 58 -2.90 14.55 -4.70
C THR A 58 -1.88 13.43 -4.59
N ILE A 59 -0.83 13.50 -5.41
CA ILE A 59 0.32 12.63 -5.30
C ILE A 59 1.32 13.33 -4.38
N THR A 60 1.53 12.77 -3.19
CA THR A 60 2.54 13.28 -2.27
C THR A 60 3.95 12.92 -2.76
N ARG A 61 4.94 13.67 -2.29
CA ARG A 61 6.35 13.44 -2.63
C ARG A 61 6.81 12.05 -2.18
N GLU A 62 6.34 11.63 -1.02
CA GLU A 62 6.63 10.37 -0.37
C GLU A 62 6.06 9.21 -1.18
N GLU A 63 4.83 9.32 -1.67
CA GLU A 63 4.20 8.34 -2.55
C GLU A 63 4.92 8.25 -3.89
N ALA A 64 5.28 9.39 -4.51
CA ALA A 64 6.02 9.40 -5.77
C ALA A 64 7.38 8.70 -5.64
N ARG A 65 8.09 8.95 -4.54
CA ARG A 65 9.36 8.27 -4.24
C ARG A 65 9.17 6.79 -3.95
N ALA A 66 8.17 6.44 -3.15
CA ALA A 66 7.87 5.05 -2.82
C ALA A 66 7.50 4.25 -4.09
N PHE A 67 6.73 4.84 -5.01
CA PHE A 67 6.39 4.22 -6.29
C PHE A 67 7.64 3.87 -7.10
N VAL A 68 8.55 4.83 -7.28
CA VAL A 68 9.79 4.62 -8.04
C VAL A 68 10.72 3.64 -7.32
N TRP A 69 10.88 3.74 -6.00
CA TRP A 69 11.73 2.82 -5.24
C TRP A 69 11.22 1.38 -5.26
N ARG A 70 9.91 1.17 -5.11
CA ARG A 70 9.30 -0.16 -5.22
C ARG A 70 9.42 -0.71 -6.64
N GLY A 71 9.25 0.13 -7.65
CA GLY A 71 9.52 -0.21 -9.04
C GLY A 71 10.97 -0.65 -9.27
N LEU A 72 11.94 0.14 -8.81
CA LEU A 72 13.37 -0.21 -8.92
C LEU A 72 13.71 -1.50 -8.17
N LEU A 73 13.15 -1.70 -6.97
CA LEU A 73 13.34 -2.93 -6.21
C LEU A 73 12.78 -4.13 -6.99
N GLY A 74 11.57 -4.02 -7.54
CA GLY A 74 10.98 -5.08 -8.38
C GLY A 74 11.78 -5.34 -9.66
N ALA A 75 12.27 -4.29 -10.30
CA ALA A 75 13.12 -4.37 -11.49
C ALA A 75 14.44 -5.08 -11.20
N PHE A 76 14.98 -5.02 -9.98
CA PHE A 76 16.18 -5.75 -9.60
C PHE A 76 15.88 -7.18 -9.11
N LEU A 77 14.82 -7.35 -8.32
CA LEU A 77 14.52 -8.61 -7.64
C LEU A 77 13.99 -9.66 -8.64
N LEU A 78 13.21 -9.24 -9.64
CA LEU A 78 12.68 -10.16 -10.66
C LEU A 78 13.78 -10.79 -11.56
N PRO A 79 14.72 -10.04 -12.17
CA PRO A 79 15.80 -10.66 -12.94
C PRO A 79 16.75 -11.48 -12.06
N MET A 80 16.98 -11.09 -10.80
CA MET A 80 17.74 -11.92 -9.86
C MET A 80 17.05 -13.26 -9.59
N PHE A 81 15.74 -13.25 -9.40
CA PHE A 81 14.94 -14.46 -9.26
C PHE A 81 14.93 -15.29 -10.55
N ALA A 82 14.79 -14.65 -11.71
CA ALA A 82 14.84 -15.33 -13.00
C ALA A 82 16.20 -15.99 -13.25
N LEU A 83 17.31 -15.31 -12.90
CA LEU A 83 18.65 -15.88 -12.96
C LEU A 83 18.81 -17.08 -12.01
N PHE A 84 18.29 -16.97 -10.78
CA PHE A 84 18.26 -18.08 -9.84
C PHE A 84 17.52 -19.30 -10.41
N CYS A 85 16.35 -19.10 -11.02
CA CYS A 85 15.61 -20.17 -11.70
C CYS A 85 16.36 -20.71 -12.93
N ALA A 86 17.00 -19.85 -13.73
CA ALA A 86 17.76 -20.27 -14.90
C ALA A 86 18.91 -21.20 -14.50
N VAL A 87 19.61 -20.89 -13.40
CA VAL A 87 20.68 -21.75 -12.85
C VAL A 87 20.10 -23.03 -12.24
N LEU A 88 18.97 -22.96 -11.54
CA LEU A 88 18.37 -24.12 -10.87
C LEU A 88 17.79 -25.15 -11.85
N PHE A 89 17.20 -24.69 -12.95
CA PHE A 89 16.53 -25.53 -13.95
C PHE A 89 17.35 -25.71 -15.23
N ASP A 90 18.60 -25.23 -15.24
CA ASP A 90 19.51 -25.26 -16.40
C ASP A 90 18.84 -24.76 -17.70
N THR A 91 18.00 -23.72 -17.55
CA THR A 91 17.17 -23.20 -18.65
C THR A 91 17.74 -21.86 -19.10
N PRO A 92 18.35 -21.77 -20.29
CA PRO A 92 18.95 -20.54 -20.77
C PRO A 92 17.87 -19.50 -21.08
N ILE A 93 18.00 -18.32 -20.46
CA ILE A 93 17.18 -17.15 -20.81
C ILE A 93 17.81 -16.51 -22.04
N ARG A 94 17.02 -16.35 -23.12
CA ARG A 94 17.49 -15.65 -24.32
C ARG A 94 17.73 -14.18 -24.00
N ASP A 95 18.81 -13.62 -24.54
CA ASP A 95 19.24 -12.27 -24.19
C ASP A 95 18.17 -11.19 -24.44
N ASP A 96 17.35 -11.37 -25.47
CA ASP A 96 16.25 -10.45 -25.78
C ASP A 96 15.20 -10.36 -24.67
N PHE A 97 15.09 -11.37 -23.79
CA PHE A 97 14.08 -11.40 -22.73
C PHE A 97 14.47 -10.58 -21.50
N TRP A 98 15.75 -10.26 -21.31
CA TRP A 98 16.21 -9.53 -20.12
C TRP A 98 15.53 -8.17 -19.97
N ILE A 99 15.36 -7.43 -21.07
CA ILE A 99 14.69 -6.12 -21.02
C ILE A 99 13.22 -6.24 -20.62
N TYR A 100 12.53 -7.29 -21.09
CA TYR A 100 11.13 -7.53 -20.73
C TYR A 100 11.00 -7.96 -19.28
N ILE A 101 11.95 -8.77 -18.76
CA ILE A 101 12.00 -9.16 -17.35
C ILE A 101 12.22 -7.92 -16.47
N LEU A 102 13.12 -7.01 -16.85
CA LEU A 102 13.34 -5.75 -16.13
C LEU A 102 12.08 -4.89 -16.10
N ILE A 103 11.42 -4.70 -17.25
CA ILE A 103 10.19 -3.91 -17.36
C ILE A 103 9.05 -4.57 -16.56
N ALA A 104 8.92 -5.90 -16.63
CA ALA A 104 7.92 -6.65 -15.86
C ALA A 104 8.15 -6.49 -14.36
N GLY A 105 9.40 -6.59 -13.91
CA GLY A 105 9.77 -6.38 -12.52
C GLY A 105 9.47 -4.97 -12.06
N TYR A 106 9.77 -3.97 -12.89
CA TYR A 106 9.45 -2.59 -12.59
C TYR A 106 7.96 -2.35 -12.47
N ALA A 107 7.17 -2.76 -13.47
CA ALA A 107 5.72 -2.56 -13.48
C ALA A 107 5.01 -3.33 -12.36
N GLY A 108 5.46 -4.55 -12.06
CA GLY A 108 4.95 -5.36 -10.95
C GLY A 108 5.30 -4.75 -9.58
N GLY A 109 6.53 -4.26 -9.42
CA GLY A 109 6.99 -3.60 -8.21
C GLY A 109 6.33 -2.25 -7.96
N SER A 110 6.11 -1.45 -8.99
CA SER A 110 5.55 -0.11 -8.86
C SER A 110 4.03 -0.14 -8.63
N VAL A 111 3.29 -0.79 -9.55
CA VAL A 111 1.82 -0.84 -9.53
C VAL A 111 1.30 -1.98 -8.67
N GLY A 112 1.83 -3.19 -8.86
CA GLY A 112 1.34 -4.39 -8.19
C GLY A 112 1.50 -4.35 -6.67
N VAL A 113 2.71 -4.02 -6.18
CA VAL A 113 2.97 -3.89 -4.74
C VAL A 113 2.22 -2.69 -4.14
N GLY A 114 2.08 -1.60 -4.90
CA GLY A 114 1.28 -0.44 -4.48
C GLY A 114 -0.18 -0.78 -4.21
N MET A 115 -0.82 -1.56 -5.09
CA MET A 115 -2.21 -1.99 -4.93
C MET A 115 -2.42 -2.91 -3.71
N LEU A 116 -1.48 -3.81 -3.45
CA LEU A 116 -1.54 -4.71 -2.28
C LEU A 116 -1.45 -3.92 -0.96
N LEU A 117 -0.49 -3.00 -0.86
CA LEU A 117 -0.29 -2.20 0.36
C LEU A 117 -1.46 -1.26 0.65
N HIS A 118 -2.05 -0.64 -0.37
CA HIS A 118 -3.25 0.20 -0.17
C HIS A 118 -4.47 -0.62 0.27
N SER A 119 -4.59 -1.86 -0.20
CA SER A 119 -5.66 -2.75 0.22
C SER A 119 -5.51 -3.12 1.71
N ASP A 120 -4.29 -3.41 2.15
CA ASP A 120 -3.98 -3.70 3.55
C ASP A 120 -4.20 -2.47 4.46
N GLU A 121 -3.80 -1.27 4.04
CA GLU A 121 -4.02 -0.03 4.81
C GLU A 121 -5.50 0.31 4.96
N GLN A 122 -6.28 0.18 3.88
CA GLN A 122 -7.74 0.37 3.95
C GLN A 122 -8.39 -0.66 4.89
N GLN A 123 -7.94 -1.91 4.84
CA GLN A 123 -8.48 -2.98 5.67
C GLN A 123 -8.08 -2.82 7.15
N ALA A 124 -6.86 -2.36 7.43
CA ALA A 124 -6.40 -2.03 8.77
C ALA A 124 -7.14 -0.81 9.36
N ALA A 125 -7.38 0.24 8.56
CA ALA A 125 -8.18 1.39 8.97
C ALA A 125 -9.62 1.00 9.29
N SER A 126 -10.23 0.13 8.47
CA SER A 126 -11.58 -0.41 8.69
C SER A 126 -11.68 -1.26 9.96
N ALA A 127 -10.62 -2.02 10.28
CA ALA A 127 -10.57 -2.84 11.49
C ALA A 127 -10.39 -2.01 12.78
N MET A 128 -9.81 -0.81 12.67
CA MET A 128 -9.59 0.09 13.80
C MET A 128 -10.82 0.96 14.13
N GLU A 129 -11.84 0.99 13.26
CA GLU A 129 -13.02 1.84 13.40
C GLU A 129 -14.15 1.23 14.27
N VAL A 130 -13.94 0.05 14.87
CA VAL A 130 -14.87 -0.54 15.86
C VAL A 130 -14.33 -0.38 17.27
N MET A 131 -14.09 0.86 17.71
CA MET A 131 -14.19 1.15 19.14
C MET A 131 -15.61 1.67 19.36
N PRO A 132 -16.52 0.87 19.98
CA PRO A 132 -17.84 1.37 20.30
C PRO A 132 -17.68 2.66 21.11
N PRO A 133 -18.53 3.69 20.89
CA PRO A 133 -18.45 4.90 21.68
C PRO A 133 -18.44 4.47 23.13
N GLN A 134 -17.34 4.78 23.83
CA GLN A 134 -17.30 4.56 25.27
C GLN A 134 -18.41 5.44 25.80
N MET A 135 -19.50 4.79 26.22
CA MET A 135 -20.57 5.43 26.93
C MET A 135 -19.92 5.89 28.22
N ILE A 136 -19.42 7.13 28.20
CA ILE A 136 -18.91 7.80 29.39
C ILE A 136 -20.10 7.74 30.34
N ALA A 137 -19.99 6.90 31.37
CA ALA A 137 -21.01 6.85 32.40
C ALA A 137 -21.22 8.30 32.86
N PRO A 138 -22.48 8.78 32.95
CA PRO A 138 -22.73 10.12 33.41
C PRO A 138 -21.95 10.32 34.72
N PRO A 139 -21.26 11.46 34.88
CA PRO A 139 -20.48 11.72 36.09
C PRO A 139 -21.40 11.46 37.29
N PRO A 140 -20.92 10.76 38.34
CA PRO A 140 -21.73 10.52 39.53
C PRO A 140 -22.29 11.88 39.97
N PRO A 141 -23.58 11.96 40.32
CA PRO A 141 -24.18 13.22 40.73
C PRO A 141 -23.30 13.80 41.81
N ILE A 142 -22.79 15.01 41.55
CA ILE A 142 -22.04 15.79 42.54
C ILE A 142 -22.98 15.90 43.73
N GLN A 143 -22.75 15.09 44.76
CA GLN A 143 -23.30 15.35 46.07
C GLN A 143 -22.76 16.73 46.41
N ARG A 144 -23.61 17.76 46.32
CA ARG A 144 -23.25 19.08 46.85
C ARG A 144 -22.80 18.81 48.28
N PRO A 145 -21.53 19.09 48.64
CA PRO A 145 -21.20 19.21 50.03
C PRO A 145 -22.18 20.24 50.60
N GLN A 146 -22.88 19.86 51.67
CA GLN A 146 -23.67 20.78 52.47
C GLN A 146 -22.87 22.07 52.65
N ALA A 147 -23.54 23.22 52.52
CA ALA A 147 -22.96 24.57 52.54
C ALA A 147 -21.74 24.65 53.46
N GLN A 148 -20.54 24.65 52.85
CA GLN A 148 -19.31 24.94 53.56
C GLN A 148 -19.41 26.39 54.07
N PRO A 149 -19.05 26.67 55.34
CA PRO A 149 -18.93 28.05 55.80
C PRO A 149 -17.95 28.78 54.88
N GLN A 150 -18.32 29.97 54.39
CA GLN A 150 -17.47 30.78 53.51
C GLN A 150 -16.03 30.82 54.05
N GLU A 151 -15.12 30.12 53.39
CA GLU A 151 -13.70 30.22 53.68
C GLU A 151 -13.27 31.65 53.34
N ARG A 152 -12.82 32.39 54.37
CA ARG A 152 -12.34 33.77 54.19
C ARG A 152 -11.18 33.73 53.18
N PRO A 153 -11.12 34.67 52.22
CA PRO A 153 -10.04 34.69 51.25
C PRO A 153 -8.69 34.75 51.96
N PHE A 154 -7.76 33.91 51.50
CA PHE A 154 -6.44 33.73 52.09
C PHE A 154 -5.71 35.07 52.24
N ARG A 155 -5.42 35.46 53.49
CA ARG A 155 -4.64 36.66 53.84
C ARG A 155 -3.34 36.20 54.52
N PHE A 156 -2.22 36.76 54.10
CA PHE A 156 -0.92 36.51 54.74
C PHE A 156 -0.89 37.13 56.15
N ALA A 157 -0.24 36.43 57.08
CA ALA A 157 -0.14 36.83 58.49
C ALA A 157 0.35 38.27 58.63
N SER A 158 -0.43 39.10 59.32
CA SER A 158 0.00 40.44 59.74
C SER A 158 0.72 40.36 61.07
N TRP A 159 1.69 41.24 61.30
CA TRP A 159 2.36 41.40 62.60
C TRP A 159 1.38 41.75 63.74
N ASP A 160 0.17 42.19 63.42
CA ASP A 160 -0.89 42.50 64.37
C ASP A 160 -1.65 41.23 64.88
N ASP A 161 -1.42 40.05 64.29
CA ASP A 161 -2.18 38.83 64.63
C ASP A 161 -1.72 38.19 65.97
N GLU A 162 -0.63 38.68 66.59
CA GLU A 162 -0.15 38.20 67.89
C GLU A 162 -0.92 38.80 69.09
N GLU A 163 -1.64 39.91 68.92
CA GLU A 163 -2.36 40.56 70.03
C GLU A 163 -3.77 39.98 70.28
N GLU A 164 -4.35 39.23 69.33
CA GLU A 164 -5.70 38.65 69.45
C GLU A 164 -5.76 37.31 70.21
N ARG A 165 -4.66 36.83 70.78
CA ARG A 165 -4.59 35.56 71.54
C ARG A 165 -4.47 35.71 73.06
N GLN A 166 -5.00 36.79 73.64
CA GLN A 166 -5.17 36.92 75.11
C GLN A 166 -6.64 36.91 75.51
#